data_AF-A0A8C8DH66-F1
#
_entry.id   AF-A0A8C8DH66-F1
#
_cell.length_a   1.000
_cell.length_b   1.000
_cell.length_c   1.000
_cell.angle_alpha   90.00
_cell.angle_beta   90.00
_cell.angle_gamma   90.00
#
_symmetry.space_group_name_H-M   'P 1'
#
loop_
_entity.id
_entity.type
_entity.pdbx_description
1 polymer ?
#
loop_
_entity_poly.entity_id
_entity_poly.type
_entity_poly.pdbx_seq_one_letter_code
_entity_poly.pdbx_strand_id
1 'polypeptide(L)'
;MIMQSMNIHFWAFHGLFMGNYGINFLLSETLQEHPSTKVTVIDLFNNMESIKPLWKQVHGVGKVIQRIMKKSPHGVHLLCFSQGGLICRGVLSVLPNHNVHAFIALASPLAGQYGVSQVMKSYYPSSATDSVYFLCYNKFMQKRISLCNFWNDPHQQVKYLKHNNFLPLLNGRIPHSKMNTV
;
A
#
# COMPACT_ATOMS: atom_id res chain seq x y z
N MET A 1 -10.76 -15.84 -35.24
CA MET A 1 -10.25 -14.57 -34.71
C MET A 1 -9.39 -14.92 -33.50
N ILE A 2 -8.08 -14.96 -33.69
CA ILE A 2 -7.12 -15.33 -32.64
C ILE A 2 -7.12 -14.17 -31.64
N MET A 3 -7.61 -14.41 -30.42
CA MET A 3 -7.32 -13.50 -29.29
C MET A 3 -5.80 -13.45 -29.19
N GLN A 4 -5.20 -12.35 -29.67
CA GLN A 4 -3.82 -12.05 -29.28
C GLN A 4 -3.83 -11.98 -27.76
N SER A 5 -3.19 -12.97 -27.14
CA SER A 5 -2.79 -12.92 -25.74
C SER A 5 -1.97 -11.66 -25.57
N MET A 6 -2.62 -10.56 -25.18
CA MET A 6 -1.89 -9.41 -24.65
C MET A 6 -1.05 -9.97 -23.51
N ASN A 7 0.28 -9.85 -23.61
CA ASN A 7 1.16 -10.23 -22.51
C ASN A 7 0.96 -9.22 -21.38
N ILE A 8 -0.06 -9.45 -20.57
CA ILE A 8 -0.42 -8.61 -19.44
C ILE A 8 0.64 -8.81 -18.37
N HIS A 9 1.39 -7.75 -18.04
CA HIS A 9 2.40 -7.81 -16.97
C HIS A 9 1.79 -7.31 -15.66
N PHE A 10 1.64 -8.24 -14.70
CA PHE A 10 1.21 -7.93 -13.34
C PHE A 10 2.41 -7.73 -12.42
N TRP A 11 2.30 -6.71 -11.59
CA TRP A 11 3.25 -6.41 -10.54
C TRP A 11 2.55 -6.49 -9.20
N ALA A 12 3.11 -7.29 -8.31
CA ALA A 12 2.49 -7.57 -7.03
C ALA A 12 3.29 -6.97 -5.88
N PHE A 13 2.59 -6.34 -4.94
CA PHE A 13 3.22 -5.80 -3.73
C PHE A 13 2.47 -6.20 -2.46
N HIS A 14 3.25 -6.58 -1.45
CA HIS A 14 2.75 -7.24 -0.25
C HIS A 14 2.25 -6.26 0.82
N GLY A 15 1.61 -6.82 1.85
CA GLY A 15 1.12 -6.09 3.01
C GLY A 15 2.04 -6.15 4.23
N LEU A 16 1.51 -5.74 5.38
CA LEU A 16 2.21 -5.72 6.66
C LEU A 16 2.62 -7.14 7.09
N PHE A 17 3.84 -7.27 7.63
CA PHE A 17 4.50 -8.51 8.07
C PHE A 17 4.59 -9.64 7.04
N MET A 18 4.30 -9.35 5.77
CA MET A 18 4.43 -10.29 4.67
C MET A 18 5.74 -10.06 3.92
N GLY A 19 6.16 -11.03 3.12
CA GLY A 19 7.21 -10.89 2.11
C GLY A 19 6.87 -11.72 0.88
N ASN A 20 7.86 -11.96 0.02
CA ASN A 20 7.63 -12.62 -1.28
C ASN A 20 6.92 -13.98 -1.20
N TYR A 21 7.24 -14.80 -0.20
CA TYR A 21 6.62 -16.11 -0.05
C TYR A 21 5.09 -16.01 0.10
N GLY A 22 4.62 -15.09 0.96
CA GLY A 22 3.19 -14.92 1.22
C GLY A 22 2.42 -14.41 0.00
N ILE A 23 2.98 -13.46 -0.75
CA ILE A 23 2.29 -12.97 -1.95
C ILE A 23 2.34 -13.96 -3.10
N ASN A 24 3.43 -14.73 -3.25
CA ASN A 24 3.50 -15.79 -4.26
C ASN A 24 2.46 -16.88 -3.97
N PHE A 25 2.25 -17.23 -2.70
CA PHE A 25 1.17 -18.13 -2.33
C PHE A 25 -0.21 -17.59 -2.74
N LEU A 26 -0.51 -16.32 -2.46
CA LEU A 26 -1.77 -15.67 -2.87
C LEU A 26 -1.97 -15.64 -4.40
N LEU A 27 -0.89 -15.58 -5.18
CA LEU A 27 -0.94 -15.50 -6.64
C LEU A 27 -0.86 -16.86 -7.33
N SER A 28 -0.62 -17.94 -6.58
CA SER A 28 -0.35 -19.27 -7.12
C SER A 28 -1.51 -19.79 -7.98
N GLU A 29 -2.76 -19.66 -7.51
CA GLU A 29 -3.96 -20.05 -8.26
C GLU A 29 -4.14 -19.19 -9.53
N THR A 30 -3.93 -17.88 -9.44
CA THR A 30 -4.01 -16.97 -10.61
C THR A 30 -3.00 -17.34 -11.68
N LEU A 31 -1.78 -17.72 -11.28
CA LEU A 31 -0.73 -18.15 -12.20
C LEU A 31 -1.02 -19.52 -12.83
N GLN A 32 -1.75 -20.40 -12.15
CA GLN A 32 -2.19 -21.68 -12.70
C GLN A 32 -3.25 -21.49 -13.80
N GLU A 33 -4.24 -20.62 -13.57
CA GLU A 33 -5.31 -20.32 -14.54
C GLU A 33 -4.83 -19.44 -15.71
N HIS A 34 -3.78 -18.65 -15.50
CA HIS A 34 -3.23 -17.75 -16.52
C HIS A 34 -1.71 -17.90 -16.69
N PRO A 35 -1.22 -19.04 -17.19
CA PRO A 35 0.22 -19.36 -17.23
C PRO A 35 1.06 -18.46 -18.15
N SER A 36 0.43 -17.79 -19.12
CA SER A 36 1.11 -16.79 -19.98
C SER A 36 1.26 -15.42 -19.30
N THR A 37 0.60 -15.20 -18.17
CA THR A 37 0.67 -13.93 -17.43
C THR A 37 2.01 -13.81 -16.72
N LYS A 38 2.79 -12.81 -17.09
CA LYS A 38 4.02 -12.50 -16.39
C LYS A 38 3.68 -11.76 -15.09
N VAL A 39 3.91 -12.42 -13.96
CA VAL A 39 3.82 -11.81 -12.64
C VAL A 39 5.23 -11.49 -12.15
N THR A 40 5.41 -10.33 -11.53
CA THR A 40 6.65 -10.03 -10.82
C THR A 40 6.34 -9.42 -9.46
N VAL A 41 6.91 -10.02 -8.43
CA VAL A 41 6.77 -9.55 -7.05
C VAL A 41 7.82 -8.49 -6.77
N ILE A 42 7.39 -7.36 -6.20
CA ILE A 42 8.29 -6.30 -5.75
C ILE A 42 8.86 -6.69 -4.38
N ASP A 43 10.12 -7.10 -4.38
CA ASP A 43 10.88 -7.56 -3.21
C ASP A 43 11.46 -6.40 -2.39
N LEU A 44 10.61 -5.68 -1.65
CA LEU A 44 11.03 -4.57 -0.79
C LEU A 44 10.18 -4.50 0.47
N PHE A 45 10.81 -4.15 1.60
CA PHE A 45 10.14 -3.98 2.90
C PHE A 45 9.51 -5.25 3.47
N ASN A 46 10.09 -6.42 3.22
CA ASN A 46 9.59 -7.70 3.73
C ASN A 46 9.52 -7.76 5.27
N ASN A 47 8.56 -8.52 5.78
CA ASN A 47 8.45 -8.90 7.19
C ASN A 47 8.46 -7.66 8.09
N MET A 48 9.36 -7.58 9.07
CA MET A 48 9.46 -6.45 10.00
C MET A 48 9.79 -5.12 9.31
N GLU A 49 10.37 -5.13 8.11
CA GLU A 49 10.67 -3.89 7.39
C GLU A 49 9.39 -3.19 6.87
N SER A 50 8.27 -3.91 6.77
CA SER A 50 6.96 -3.38 6.38
C SER A 50 6.35 -2.45 7.44
N ILE A 51 6.89 -2.42 8.65
CA ILE A 51 6.43 -1.49 9.69
C ILE A 51 6.98 -0.07 9.47
N LYS A 52 7.95 0.12 8.57
CA LYS A 52 8.53 1.44 8.32
C LYS A 52 7.50 2.42 7.77
N PRO A 53 7.67 3.75 7.98
CA PRO A 53 6.70 4.75 7.56
C PRO A 53 6.27 4.61 6.10
N LEU A 54 4.98 4.77 5.82
CA LEU A 54 4.42 4.52 4.50
C LEU A 54 5.04 5.41 3.43
N TRP A 55 5.36 6.68 3.73
CA TRP A 55 6.09 7.51 2.76
C TRP A 55 7.46 6.93 2.41
N LYS A 56 8.20 6.34 3.36
CA LYS A 56 9.48 5.67 3.04
C LYS A 56 9.26 4.51 2.07
N GLN A 57 8.18 3.74 2.28
CA GLN A 57 7.82 2.63 1.40
C GLN A 57 7.39 3.13 0.02
N VAL A 58 6.54 4.16 -0.06
CA VAL A 58 6.14 4.81 -1.33
C VAL A 58 7.34 5.23 -2.16
N HIS A 59 8.33 5.91 -1.58
CA HIS A 59 9.51 6.33 -2.34
C HIS A 59 10.37 5.14 -2.80
N GLY A 60 10.52 4.11 -1.96
CA GLY A 60 11.29 2.91 -2.30
C GLY A 60 10.64 2.10 -3.42
N VAL A 61 9.35 1.78 -3.26
CA VAL A 61 8.54 1.04 -4.23
C VAL A 61 8.36 1.84 -5.52
N GLY A 62 8.16 3.16 -5.42
CA GLY A 62 8.03 4.05 -6.58
C GLY A 62 9.24 4.03 -7.50
N LYS A 63 10.47 3.94 -6.96
CA LYS A 63 11.69 3.78 -7.78
C LYS A 63 11.70 2.46 -8.56
N VAL A 64 11.16 1.40 -7.98
CA VAL A 64 11.06 0.09 -8.64
C VAL A 64 10.00 0.16 -9.74
N ILE A 65 8.79 0.63 -9.43
CA ILE A 65 7.68 0.82 -10.38
C ILE A 65 8.10 1.70 -11.56
N GLN A 66 8.82 2.80 -11.33
CA GLN A 66 9.35 3.65 -12.40
C GLN A 66 10.24 2.88 -13.40
N ARG A 67 11.18 2.07 -12.91
CA ARG A 67 12.09 1.30 -13.78
C ARG A 67 11.35 0.22 -14.55
N ILE A 68 10.33 -0.36 -13.94
CA ILE A 68 9.47 -1.39 -14.51
C ILE A 68 8.67 -0.84 -15.68
N MET A 69 8.00 0.30 -15.46
CA MET A 69 7.16 0.92 -16.46
C MET A 69 7.97 1.33 -17.70
N LYS A 70 9.21 1.81 -17.52
CA LYS A 70 10.14 2.09 -18.62
C LYS A 70 10.45 0.86 -19.50
N LYS A 71 10.39 -0.34 -18.93
CA LYS A 71 10.61 -1.62 -19.66
C LYS A 71 9.32 -2.21 -20.22
N SER A 72 8.17 -1.62 -19.90
CA SER A 72 6.84 -2.13 -20.23
C SER A 72 6.06 -1.05 -20.97
N PRO A 73 6.41 -0.73 -22.23
CA PRO A 73 5.82 0.40 -22.96
C PRO A 73 4.31 0.24 -23.18
N HIS A 74 3.81 -1.01 -23.22
CA HIS A 74 2.40 -1.33 -23.38
C HIS A 74 1.58 -1.27 -22.07
N GLY A 75 2.16 -0.74 -20.99
CA GLY A 75 1.48 -0.60 -19.71
C GLY A 75 1.63 -1.81 -18.79
N VAL A 76 1.19 -1.64 -17.55
CA VAL A 76 1.28 -2.64 -16.49
C VAL A 76 0.03 -2.68 -15.62
N HIS A 77 -0.20 -3.79 -14.93
CA HIS A 77 -1.21 -3.89 -13.89
C HIS A 77 -0.55 -4.02 -12.53
N LEU A 78 -1.10 -3.36 -11.51
CA LEU A 78 -0.62 -3.43 -10.14
C LEU A 78 -1.65 -4.16 -9.28
N LEU A 79 -1.21 -5.21 -8.59
CA LEU A 79 -1.96 -5.88 -7.54
C LEU A 79 -1.27 -5.64 -6.21
N CYS A 80 -1.95 -4.98 -5.29
CA CYS A 80 -1.34 -4.58 -4.03
C CYS A 80 -2.23 -5.01 -2.88
N PHE A 81 -1.69 -5.88 -2.03
CA PHE A 81 -2.45 -6.55 -0.97
C PHE A 81 -2.37 -5.80 0.36
N SER A 82 -3.50 -5.69 1.07
CA SER A 82 -3.57 -5.13 2.43
C SER A 82 -2.92 -3.74 2.50
N GLN A 83 -1.96 -3.51 3.38
CA GLN A 83 -1.18 -2.26 3.46
C GLN A 83 -0.55 -1.85 2.11
N GLY A 84 -0.19 -2.82 1.27
CA GLY A 84 0.42 -2.57 -0.04
C GLY A 84 -0.43 -1.68 -0.94
N GLY A 85 -1.77 -1.77 -0.86
CA GLY A 85 -2.65 -0.91 -1.67
C GLY A 85 -2.53 0.58 -1.33
N LEU A 86 -2.31 0.93 -0.06
CA LEU A 86 -2.02 2.32 0.32
C LEU A 86 -0.68 2.80 -0.25
N ILE A 87 0.31 1.92 -0.29
CA ILE A 87 1.64 2.22 -0.81
C ILE A 87 1.58 2.40 -2.33
N CYS A 88 0.95 1.46 -3.05
CA CYS A 88 0.78 1.58 -4.50
C CYS A 88 -0.03 2.82 -4.87
N ARG A 89 -1.15 3.08 -4.20
CA ARG A 89 -1.90 4.33 -4.40
C ARG A 89 -1.03 5.56 -4.15
N GLY A 90 -0.27 5.56 -3.06
CA GLY A 90 0.71 6.60 -2.75
C GLY A 90 1.75 6.81 -3.85
N VAL A 91 2.27 5.73 -4.45
CA VAL A 91 3.18 5.81 -5.60
C VAL A 91 2.49 6.47 -6.78
N LEU A 92 1.30 6.00 -7.16
CA LEU A 92 0.58 6.51 -8.32
C LEU A 92 0.21 8.00 -8.18
N SER A 93 -0.07 8.45 -6.95
CA SER A 93 -0.38 9.86 -6.68
C SER A 93 0.82 10.81 -6.75
N VAL A 94 2.05 10.30 -6.58
CA VAL A 94 3.28 11.12 -6.64
C VAL A 94 4.10 10.90 -7.91
N LEU A 95 3.82 9.82 -8.65
CA LEU A 95 4.51 9.46 -9.87
C LEU A 95 3.82 10.11 -11.07
N PRO A 96 4.41 11.15 -11.71
CA PRO A 96 3.83 11.71 -12.91
C PRO A 96 3.87 10.69 -14.06
N ASN A 97 2.86 10.75 -14.93
CA ASN A 97 2.80 10.04 -16.22
C ASN A 97 3.01 8.52 -16.11
N HIS A 98 2.30 7.87 -15.17
CA HIS A 98 2.35 6.42 -15.07
C HIS A 98 1.55 5.71 -16.16
N ASN A 99 1.99 4.53 -16.60
CA ASN A 99 1.28 3.70 -17.60
C ASN A 99 0.59 2.48 -16.96
N VAL A 100 0.11 2.65 -15.72
CA VAL A 100 -0.68 1.63 -15.03
C VAL A 100 -2.09 1.59 -15.61
N HIS A 101 -2.51 0.44 -16.12
CA HIS A 101 -3.84 0.22 -16.72
C HIS A 101 -4.88 -0.23 -15.70
N ALA A 102 -4.50 -1.12 -14.77
CA ALA A 102 -5.35 -1.45 -13.63
C ALA A 102 -4.56 -1.40 -12.34
N PHE A 103 -5.18 -0.81 -11.32
CA PHE A 103 -4.72 -0.85 -9.95
C PHE A 103 -5.74 -1.62 -9.11
N ILE A 104 -5.33 -2.81 -8.65
CA ILE A 104 -6.12 -3.72 -7.84
C ILE A 104 -5.64 -3.60 -6.39
N ALA A 105 -6.42 -2.90 -5.57
CA ALA A 105 -6.19 -2.77 -4.14
C ALA A 105 -6.89 -3.93 -3.39
N LEU A 106 -6.19 -5.05 -3.22
CA LEU A 106 -6.78 -6.27 -2.68
C LEU A 106 -6.84 -6.22 -1.14
N ALA A 107 -8.05 -6.16 -0.58
CA ALA A 107 -8.29 -6.09 0.86
C ALA A 107 -7.51 -4.96 1.58
N SER A 108 -7.34 -3.81 0.90
CA SER A 108 -6.55 -2.68 1.40
C SER A 108 -7.37 -1.69 2.22
N PRO A 109 -6.85 -1.18 3.35
CA PRO A 109 -7.54 -0.18 4.17
C PRO A 109 -7.44 1.22 3.54
N LEU A 110 -8.06 1.43 2.37
CA LEU A 110 -7.94 2.67 1.58
C LEU A 110 -8.47 3.91 2.30
N ALA A 111 -9.49 3.74 3.14
CA ALA A 111 -10.05 4.78 4.03
C ALA A 111 -9.42 4.76 5.44
N GLY A 112 -8.38 3.95 5.64
CA GLY A 112 -7.73 3.74 6.93
C GLY A 112 -8.27 2.55 7.69
N GLN A 113 -7.71 2.34 8.89
CA GLN A 113 -8.05 1.27 9.81
C GLN A 113 -8.49 1.88 11.15
N TYR A 114 -9.56 1.34 11.70
CA TYR A 114 -9.96 1.52 13.09
C TYR A 114 -10.45 0.18 13.64
N GLY A 115 -9.85 -0.28 14.73
CA GLY A 115 -10.01 -1.62 15.28
C GLY A 115 -8.71 -2.43 15.27
N VAL A 116 -8.48 -3.20 16.33
CA VAL A 116 -7.34 -4.12 16.46
C VAL A 116 -7.59 -5.38 15.62
N SER A 117 -7.04 -5.40 14.40
CA SER A 117 -7.03 -6.59 13.53
C SER A 117 -6.35 -7.79 14.21
N GLN A 118 -6.64 -9.02 13.75
CA GLN A 118 -6.01 -10.25 14.24
C GLN A 118 -4.47 -10.15 14.31
N VAL A 119 -3.87 -9.51 13.30
CA VAL A 119 -2.42 -9.28 13.19
C VAL A 119 -1.89 -8.35 14.29
N MET A 120 -2.72 -7.44 14.79
CA MET A 120 -2.37 -6.52 15.87
C MET A 120 -2.67 -7.09 17.26
N LYS A 121 -3.52 -8.11 17.39
CA LYS A 121 -3.87 -8.71 18.70
C LYS A 121 -2.67 -9.28 19.43
N SER A 122 -1.66 -9.77 18.71
CA SER A 122 -0.41 -10.28 19.30
C SER A 122 0.46 -9.17 19.93
N TYR A 123 0.19 -7.90 19.59
CA TYR A 123 0.98 -6.75 20.04
C TYR A 123 0.16 -5.76 20.89
N TYR A 124 -1.17 -5.77 20.75
CA TYR A 124 -2.09 -4.87 21.44
C TYR A 124 -3.36 -5.62 21.87
N PRO A 125 -3.78 -5.54 23.14
CA PRO A 125 -5.05 -6.13 23.56
C PRO A 125 -6.23 -5.48 22.82
N SER A 126 -7.24 -6.26 22.45
CA SER A 126 -8.39 -5.78 21.65
C SER A 126 -9.13 -4.60 22.29
N SER A 127 -9.14 -4.51 23.62
CA SER A 127 -9.70 -3.41 24.41
C SER A 127 -8.93 -2.10 24.28
N ALA A 128 -7.73 -2.11 23.70
CA ALA A 128 -6.90 -0.92 23.50
C ALA A 128 -7.24 -0.13 22.23
N THR A 129 -8.23 -0.57 21.43
CA THR A 129 -8.64 0.11 20.18
C THR A 129 -8.81 1.62 20.40
N ASP A 130 -9.54 2.01 21.45
CA ASP A 130 -9.84 3.42 21.76
C ASP A 130 -8.64 4.19 22.31
N SER A 131 -7.55 3.50 22.62
CA SER A 131 -6.30 4.09 23.13
C SER A 131 -5.21 4.17 22.07
N VAL A 132 -5.36 3.52 20.92
CA VAL A 132 -4.34 3.52 19.85
C VAL A 132 -4.02 4.94 19.37
N TYR A 133 -4.98 5.87 19.42
CA TYR A 133 -4.74 7.26 19.02
C TYR A 133 -3.65 7.95 19.86
N PHE A 134 -3.49 7.60 21.15
CA PHE A 134 -2.43 8.16 22.00
C PHE A 134 -1.05 7.83 21.46
N LEU A 135 -0.90 6.60 20.96
CA LEU A 135 0.31 6.16 20.28
C LEU A 135 0.39 6.81 18.90
N CYS A 136 -0.64 6.64 18.08
CA CYS A 136 -0.54 6.93 16.66
C CYS A 136 -0.60 8.41 16.30
N TYR A 137 -1.25 9.28 17.07
CA TYR A 137 -1.23 10.73 16.82
C TYR A 137 -0.08 11.44 17.52
N ASN A 138 0.91 10.68 18.01
CA ASN A 138 2.21 11.21 18.41
C ASN A 138 3.13 11.41 17.18
N LYS A 139 3.79 12.58 17.10
CA LYS A 139 4.68 12.97 15.98
C LYS A 139 5.86 12.00 15.76
N PHE A 140 6.41 11.43 16.84
CA PHE A 140 7.49 10.45 16.75
C PHE A 140 7.00 9.13 16.15
N MET A 141 5.85 8.63 16.63
CA MET A 141 5.27 7.37 16.16
C MET A 141 4.83 7.42 14.69
N GLN A 142 4.27 8.55 14.25
CA GLN A 142 3.97 8.84 12.83
C GLN A 142 5.18 8.71 11.90
N LYS A 143 6.41 8.84 12.43
CA LYS A 143 7.67 8.71 11.67
C LYS A 143 8.35 7.35 11.86
N ARG A 144 7.75 6.42 12.60
CA ARG A 144 8.35 5.12 12.93
C ARG A 144 7.50 3.93 12.52
N ILE A 145 6.17 4.04 12.64
CA ILE A 145 5.26 2.90 12.46
C ILE A 145 4.24 3.18 11.36
N SER A 146 4.19 2.28 10.37
CA SER A 146 3.27 2.35 9.23
C SER A 146 1.81 2.32 9.63
N LEU A 147 1.43 1.50 10.62
CA LEU A 147 0.06 1.46 11.16
C LEU A 147 -0.48 2.86 11.48
N CYS A 148 0.33 3.68 12.14
CA CYS A 148 -0.08 5.02 12.54
C CYS A 148 -0.31 5.95 11.35
N ASN A 149 0.32 5.68 10.20
CA ASN A 149 0.11 6.45 8.96
C ASN A 149 -1.27 6.21 8.34
N PHE A 150 -2.00 5.18 8.73
CA PHE A 150 -3.37 4.93 8.24
C PHE A 150 -4.37 4.59 9.35
N TRP A 151 -4.01 4.79 10.61
CA TRP A 151 -4.98 4.78 11.71
C TRP A 151 -5.94 5.96 11.57
N ASN A 152 -7.22 5.65 11.38
CA ASN A 152 -8.28 6.63 11.15
C ASN A 152 -9.36 6.45 12.22
N ASP A 153 -9.14 7.07 13.37
CA ASP A 153 -10.05 7.00 14.51
C ASP A 153 -11.27 7.92 14.30
N PRO A 154 -12.49 7.37 14.15
CA PRO A 154 -13.70 8.16 13.89
C PRO A 154 -14.07 9.08 15.07
N HIS A 155 -13.60 8.78 16.28
CA HIS A 155 -13.87 9.59 17.48
C HIS A 155 -12.80 10.67 17.73
N GLN A 156 -11.68 10.62 16.99
CA GLN A 156 -10.56 11.55 17.15
C GLN A 156 -10.20 12.27 15.83
N GLN A 157 -11.20 12.60 15.00
CA GLN A 157 -11.00 13.18 13.66
C GLN A 157 -10.16 14.47 13.65
N VAL A 158 -10.30 15.34 14.66
CA VAL A 158 -9.47 16.54 14.78
C VAL A 158 -7.98 16.19 14.94
N LYS A 159 -7.66 15.18 15.78
CA LYS A 159 -6.28 14.69 15.95
C LYS A 159 -5.79 13.95 14.72
N TYR A 160 -6.65 13.15 14.10
CA TYR A 160 -6.36 12.45 12.84
C TYR A 160 -5.91 13.42 11.75
N LEU A 161 -6.72 14.45 11.45
CA LEU A 161 -6.38 15.46 10.45
C LEU A 161 -5.16 16.30 10.86
N LYS A 162 -4.95 16.55 12.16
CA LYS A 162 -3.80 17.36 12.60
C LYS A 162 -2.47 16.60 12.59
N HIS A 163 -2.48 15.30 12.91
CA HIS A 163 -1.26 14.56 13.25
C HIS A 163 -0.94 13.41 12.31
N ASN A 164 -1.91 12.83 11.59
CA ASN A 164 -1.62 11.78 10.64
C ASN A 164 -0.95 12.38 9.39
N ASN A 165 0.28 11.94 9.13
CA ASN A 165 1.15 12.54 8.11
C ASN A 165 1.10 11.84 6.75
N PHE A 166 0.15 10.92 6.53
CA PHE A 166 0.07 10.13 5.30
C PHE A 166 -1.35 10.04 4.77
N LEU A 167 -2.27 9.38 5.48
CA LEU A 167 -3.59 9.05 4.91
C LEU A 167 -4.47 10.27 4.63
N PRO A 168 -4.56 11.29 5.51
CA PRO A 168 -5.30 12.51 5.19
C PRO A 168 -4.72 13.25 3.98
N LEU A 169 -3.39 13.27 3.84
CA LEU A 169 -2.73 13.85 2.67
C LEU A 169 -3.18 13.09 1.43
N LEU A 170 -2.93 11.77 1.39
CA LEU A 170 -3.26 10.92 0.25
C LEU A 170 -4.75 10.90 -0.12
N ASN A 171 -5.65 11.20 0.83
CA ASN A 171 -7.09 11.31 0.59
C ASN A 171 -7.57 12.73 0.27
N GLY A 172 -6.67 13.70 0.08
CA GLY A 172 -7.02 15.09 -0.23
C GLY A 172 -7.77 15.80 0.90
N ARG A 173 -7.66 15.31 2.14
CA ARG A 173 -8.36 15.87 3.31
C ARG A 173 -7.62 17.05 3.93
N ILE A 174 -6.36 17.26 3.54
CA ILE A 174 -5.51 18.37 3.99
C ILE A 174 -4.76 18.90 2.75
N PRO A 175 -4.66 20.22 2.56
CA PRO A 175 -3.86 20.79 1.48
C PRO A 175 -2.37 20.41 1.59
N HIS A 176 -1.74 20.08 0.47
CA HIS A 176 -0.28 19.92 0.38
C HIS A 176 0.24 19.94 -1.06
N SER A 177 1.53 20.25 -1.23
CA SER A 177 2.21 20.25 -2.53
C SER A 177 2.71 18.89 -3.00
N LYS A 178 2.60 17.85 -2.17
CA LYS A 178 3.20 16.52 -2.43
C LYS A 178 2.48 15.65 -3.47
N MET A 179 1.25 15.97 -3.87
CA MET A 179 0.54 15.23 -4.93
C MET A 179 0.36 16.15 -6.12
N ASN A 180 0.54 15.59 -7.31
CA ASN A 180 0.11 16.25 -8.53
C ASN A 180 -1.42 16.22 -8.51
N THR A 181 -2.07 17.38 -8.62
CA THR A 181 -3.49 17.45 -8.94
C THR A 181 -3.70 16.70 -10.26
N VAL A 182 -4.56 15.69 -10.25
CA VAL A 182 -5.01 14.96 -11.43
C VAL A 182 -5.80 15.89 -12.32
#